data_AF-A0A496TKS5-F1
#
_entry.id   AF-A0A496TKS5-F1
#
_cell.length_a   1.000
_cell.length_b   1.000
_cell.length_c   1.000
_cell.angle_alpha   90.00
_cell.angle_beta   90.00
_cell.angle_gamma   90.00
#
_symmetry.space_group_name_H-M   'P 1'
#
loop_
_entity.id
_entity.type
_entity.pdbx_description
1 polymer ?
#
loop_
_entity_poly.entity_id
_entity_poly.type
_entity_poly.pdbx_seq_one_letter_code
_entity_poly.pdbx_strand_id
1 'polypeptide(L)'
;MSSQPKFVDLEQAAQFLTDLATGYRTNEVAVVRNPSYVHPAFDLYLLAPRRKTVREQVIGIVKDMDGTTTTTEPLCIHSLEYMVRRITGRMKKSDWVGLDATRDYPHIIGNSTTKHVEYLISQYEPWINPDAFKRAYLSSVIWTLSVGQDEGRKREVRNNLNALGLGKLVKEERFNRLINQDTFDEAQTSEAVEYFIQNYGAALHVEEFTDRVRAAIDIYYTRYHEILAAIDRGQGEYLSKELLADPKKRLVEPMPGV
;
A
#
# COMPACT_ATOMS: atom_id res chain seq x y z
N MET A 1 17.58 27.01 -24.37
CA MET A 1 17.34 25.56 -24.55
C MET A 1 16.65 25.39 -25.88
N SER A 2 17.31 24.81 -26.89
CA SER A 2 16.68 24.57 -28.20
C SER A 2 15.49 23.64 -28.03
N SER A 3 14.35 23.99 -28.62
CA SER A 3 13.17 23.12 -28.63
C SER A 3 13.54 21.80 -29.30
N GLN A 4 13.64 20.71 -28.53
CA GLN A 4 13.82 19.40 -29.12
C GLN A 4 12.60 19.07 -30.00
N PRO A 5 12.82 18.54 -31.21
CA PRO A 5 11.72 18.16 -32.09
C PRO A 5 10.88 17.06 -31.44
N LYS A 6 9.55 17.21 -31.51
CA LYS A 6 8.60 16.25 -30.93
C LYS A 6 8.56 14.91 -31.68
N PHE A 7 8.89 14.94 -32.97
CA PHE A 7 8.94 13.78 -33.84
C PHE A 7 10.24 13.82 -34.65
N VAL A 8 10.88 12.66 -34.76
CA VAL A 8 12.18 12.48 -35.44
C VAL A 8 12.11 11.21 -36.27
N ASP A 9 12.87 11.16 -37.36
CA ASP A 9 13.08 9.91 -38.10
C ASP A 9 14.11 9.00 -37.40
N LEU A 10 14.36 7.82 -37.96
CA LEU A 10 15.29 6.84 -37.37
C LEU A 10 16.74 7.32 -37.31
N GLU A 11 17.18 8.08 -38.32
CA GLU A 11 18.55 8.58 -38.39
C GLU A 11 18.76 9.67 -37.34
N GLN A 12 17.80 10.60 -37.24
CA GLN A 12 17.74 11.61 -36.21
C GLN A 12 17.67 10.99 -34.81
N ALA A 13 16.86 9.96 -34.61
CA ALA A 13 16.76 9.25 -33.32
C ALA A 13 18.09 8.59 -32.93
N ALA A 14 18.77 7.93 -33.88
CA ALA A 14 20.09 7.35 -33.64
C ALA A 14 21.14 8.42 -33.30
N GLN A 15 21.09 9.57 -33.97
CA GLN A 15 21.96 10.70 -33.66
C GLN A 15 21.69 11.27 -32.27
N PHE A 16 20.41 11.48 -31.90
CA PHE A 16 20.04 11.92 -30.56
C PHE A 16 20.52 10.98 -29.47
N LEU A 17 20.37 9.67 -29.67
CA LEU A 17 20.87 8.66 -28.74
C LEU A 17 22.40 8.73 -28.61
N THR A 18 23.11 8.90 -29.73
CA THR A 18 24.57 9.01 -29.78
C THR A 18 25.07 10.28 -29.09
N ASP A 19 24.41 11.41 -29.31
CA ASP A 19 24.74 12.69 -28.68
C ASP A 19 24.50 12.63 -27.17
N LEU A 20 23.39 12.01 -26.73
CA LEU A 20 23.09 11.76 -25.32
C LEU A 20 24.12 10.83 -24.69
N ALA A 21 24.47 9.72 -25.35
CA ALA A 21 25.48 8.78 -24.89
C ALA A 21 26.84 9.46 -24.70
N THR A 22 27.23 10.30 -25.66
CA THR A 22 28.46 11.11 -25.61
C THR A 22 28.42 12.11 -24.45
N GLY A 23 27.30 12.83 -24.29
CA GLY A 23 27.10 13.78 -23.19
C GLY A 23 27.17 13.13 -21.81
N TYR A 24 26.59 11.94 -21.66
CA TYR A 24 26.64 11.14 -20.44
C TYR A 24 27.92 10.33 -20.27
N ARG A 25 28.81 10.33 -21.27
CA ARG A 25 30.06 9.56 -21.30
C ARG A 25 29.84 8.06 -21.09
N THR A 26 28.79 7.53 -21.70
CA THR A 26 28.41 6.12 -21.60
C THR A 26 28.33 5.46 -22.97
N ASN A 27 28.55 4.15 -22.99
CA ASN A 27 28.29 3.28 -24.13
C ASN A 27 27.39 2.09 -23.74
N GLU A 28 26.88 2.07 -22.50
CA GLU A 28 25.98 1.02 -22.01
C GLU A 28 24.52 1.43 -22.24
N VAL A 29 23.75 0.54 -22.84
CA VAL A 29 22.31 0.67 -23.05
C VAL A 29 21.63 -0.54 -22.40
N ALA A 30 20.67 -0.29 -21.50
CA ALA A 30 19.77 -1.33 -21.02
C ALA A 30 18.67 -1.57 -22.05
N VAL A 31 18.46 -2.84 -22.39
CA VAL A 31 17.34 -3.29 -23.23
C VAL A 31 16.29 -3.89 -22.30
N VAL A 32 15.16 -3.21 -22.16
CA VAL A 32 14.06 -3.65 -21.28
C VAL A 32 12.95 -4.21 -22.16
N ARG A 33 12.66 -5.51 -22.02
CA ARG A 33 11.56 -6.13 -22.76
C ARG A 33 10.23 -5.72 -22.16
N ASN A 34 9.32 -5.28 -23.03
CA ASN A 34 7.97 -4.96 -22.64
C ASN A 34 7.08 -6.22 -22.65
N PRO A 35 5.99 -6.23 -21.86
CA PRO A 35 4.96 -7.26 -21.97
C PRO A 35 4.42 -7.40 -23.39
N SER A 36 3.94 -8.59 -23.75
CA SER A 36 3.55 -8.93 -25.13
C SER A 36 2.43 -8.07 -25.73
N TYR A 37 1.70 -7.32 -24.90
CA TYR A 37 0.61 -6.42 -25.30
C TYR A 37 1.00 -4.94 -25.32
N VAL A 38 2.29 -4.61 -25.09
CA VAL A 38 2.81 -3.24 -25.13
C VAL A 38 3.73 -3.11 -26.34
N HIS A 39 3.51 -2.07 -27.15
CA HIS A 39 4.36 -1.72 -28.28
C HIS A 39 5.21 -0.48 -27.92
N PRO A 40 6.53 -0.47 -28.21
CA PRO A 40 7.33 -1.51 -28.87
C PRO A 40 7.66 -2.71 -27.95
N ALA A 41 8.15 -3.81 -28.53
CA ALA A 41 8.48 -5.03 -27.79
C ALA A 41 9.61 -4.84 -26.74
N PHE A 42 10.37 -3.76 -26.86
CA PHE A 42 11.39 -3.37 -25.89
C PHE A 42 11.63 -1.86 -25.94
N ASP A 43 12.12 -1.32 -24.83
CA ASP A 43 12.64 0.03 -24.71
C ASP A 43 14.16 0.02 -24.49
N LEU A 44 14.81 1.10 -24.89
CA LEU A 44 16.25 1.32 -24.75
C LEU A 44 16.51 2.46 -23.78
N TYR A 45 17.33 2.20 -22.76
CA TYR A 45 17.71 3.21 -21.77
C TYR A 45 19.23 3.35 -21.72
N LEU A 46 19.74 4.55 -21.98
CA LEU A 46 21.15 4.85 -21.75
C LEU A 46 21.46 4.76 -20.25
N LEU A 47 22.43 3.92 -19.89
CA LEU A 47 22.86 3.79 -18.51
C LEU A 47 23.93 4.82 -18.20
N ALA A 48 23.80 5.53 -17.08
CA ALA A 48 24.88 6.39 -16.61
C ALA A 48 26.16 5.54 -16.36
N PRO A 49 27.37 6.11 -16.54
CA PRO A 49 28.60 5.39 -16.30
C PRO A 49 28.65 4.83 -14.88
N ARG A 50 28.97 3.54 -14.76
CA ARG A 50 29.13 2.88 -13.46
C ARG A 50 30.21 3.61 -12.68
N ARG A 51 29.84 4.24 -11.57
CA ARG A 51 30.81 4.84 -10.65
C ARG A 51 31.37 3.75 -9.75
N LYS A 52 32.65 3.45 -9.91
CA LYS A 52 33.37 2.44 -9.11
C LYS A 52 33.87 2.98 -7.76
N THR A 53 33.75 4.29 -7.55
CA THR A 53 34.18 4.97 -6.33
C THR A 53 33.05 5.82 -5.79
N VAL A 54 32.91 5.83 -4.47
CA VAL A 54 31.96 6.72 -3.76
C VAL A 54 32.41 8.15 -4.01
N ARG A 55 31.49 9.08 -4.31
CA ARG A 55 31.88 10.49 -4.45
C ARG A 55 32.36 10.99 -3.08
N GLU A 56 33.50 11.67 -3.06
CA GLU A 56 33.86 12.48 -1.90
C GLU A 56 32.74 13.50 -1.69
N GLN A 57 32.22 13.61 -0.46
CA GLN A 57 31.12 14.52 -0.07
C GLN A 57 29.70 14.11 -0.49
N VAL A 58 29.37 12.81 -0.62
CA VAL A 58 27.95 12.39 -0.56
C VAL A 58 27.42 12.66 0.85
N ILE A 59 26.63 13.72 1.00
CA ILE A 59 25.97 14.09 2.26
C ILE A 59 24.61 13.42 2.44
N GLY A 60 24.04 12.86 1.37
CA GLY A 60 22.77 12.13 1.39
C GLY A 60 22.42 11.55 0.03
N ILE A 61 21.77 10.38 0.04
CA ILE A 61 21.19 9.74 -1.14
C ILE A 61 19.71 9.61 -0.87
N VAL A 62 18.88 10.18 -1.74
CA VAL A 62 17.43 10.02 -1.69
C VAL A 62 17.07 8.91 -2.67
N LYS A 63 16.46 7.85 -2.16
CA LYS A 63 15.99 6.73 -2.97
C LYS A 63 14.57 6.39 -2.54
N ASP A 64 13.68 6.26 -3.52
CA ASP A 64 12.38 5.64 -3.30
C ASP A 64 12.62 4.16 -3.04
N MET A 65 12.22 3.65 -1.87
CA MET A 65 12.66 2.33 -1.45
C MET A 65 11.82 1.23 -2.08
N ASP A 66 10.50 1.42 -2.13
CA ASP A 66 9.54 0.42 -2.57
C ASP A 66 9.56 0.28 -4.09
N GLY A 67 9.86 -0.93 -4.56
CA GLY A 67 9.98 -1.22 -6.00
C GLY A 67 11.33 -0.80 -6.62
N THR A 68 12.25 -0.19 -5.85
CA THR A 68 13.59 0.20 -6.36
C THR A 68 14.77 -0.38 -5.57
N THR A 69 14.72 -0.43 -4.24
CA THR A 69 15.75 -1.10 -3.40
C THR A 69 15.19 -2.27 -2.65
N THR A 70 13.93 -2.17 -2.23
CA THR A 70 13.24 -3.13 -1.39
C THR A 70 11.88 -3.44 -1.99
N THR A 71 11.42 -4.67 -1.82
CA THR A 71 10.02 -5.03 -2.06
C THR A 71 9.29 -5.09 -0.73
N THR A 72 8.15 -4.41 -0.68
CA THR A 72 7.11 -4.53 0.35
C THR A 72 5.93 -5.33 -0.17
N GLU A 73 6.04 -5.94 -1.36
CA GLU A 73 4.94 -6.64 -2.01
C GLU A 73 4.31 -7.74 -1.13
N PRO A 74 5.08 -8.61 -0.43
CA PRO A 74 4.47 -9.59 0.47
C PRO A 74 3.66 -8.95 1.60
N LEU A 75 4.14 -7.82 2.14
CA LEU A 75 3.45 -7.03 3.15
C LEU A 75 2.16 -6.39 2.59
N CYS A 76 2.22 -5.83 1.39
CA CYS A 76 1.07 -5.23 0.71
C CYS A 76 -0.01 -6.28 0.42
N ILE A 77 0.36 -7.42 -0.17
CA ILE A 77 -0.55 -8.54 -0.45
C ILE A 77 -1.21 -9.04 0.83
N HIS A 78 -0.42 -9.24 1.90
CA HIS A 78 -0.96 -9.65 3.20
C HIS A 78 -1.98 -8.64 3.75
N SER A 79 -1.65 -7.34 3.67
CA SER A 79 -2.51 -6.28 4.19
C SER A 79 -3.80 -6.14 3.38
N LEU A 80 -3.75 -6.36 2.06
CA LEU A 80 -4.92 -6.42 1.19
C LEU A 80 -5.79 -7.65 1.47
N GLU A 81 -5.18 -8.83 1.64
CA GLU A 81 -5.92 -10.03 2.04
C GLU A 81 -6.60 -9.82 3.38
N TYR A 82 -5.87 -9.30 4.37
CA TYR A 82 -6.41 -9.00 5.70
C TYR A 82 -7.60 -8.04 5.63
N MET A 83 -7.50 -6.99 4.82
CA MET A 83 -8.62 -6.08 4.56
C MET A 83 -9.85 -6.84 4.02
N VAL A 84 -9.69 -7.68 3.00
CA VAL A 84 -10.80 -8.51 2.47
C VAL A 84 -11.37 -9.43 3.54
N ARG A 85 -10.53 -10.08 4.35
CA ARG A 85 -10.98 -10.93 5.47
C ARG A 85 -11.83 -10.15 6.47
N ARG A 86 -11.40 -8.94 6.83
CA ARG A 86 -12.09 -8.08 7.81
C ARG A 86 -13.45 -7.58 7.30
N ILE A 87 -13.53 -7.14 6.04
CA ILE A 87 -14.80 -6.61 5.49
C ILE A 87 -15.80 -7.71 5.13
N THR A 88 -15.33 -8.95 4.90
CA THR A 88 -16.19 -10.11 4.63
C THR A 88 -16.47 -10.96 5.87
N GLY A 89 -15.77 -10.72 6.98
CA GLY A 89 -15.85 -11.54 8.20
C GLY A 89 -15.20 -12.93 8.08
N ARG A 90 -14.44 -13.21 7.00
CA ARG A 90 -13.85 -14.53 6.71
C ARG A 90 -12.40 -14.63 7.17
N MET A 91 -12.22 -14.61 8.49
CA MET A 91 -10.89 -14.56 9.09
C MET A 91 -10.12 -15.89 8.99
N LYS A 92 -10.81 -17.04 8.92
CA LYS A 92 -10.14 -18.35 8.89
C LYS A 92 -9.91 -18.82 7.45
N LYS A 93 -8.83 -19.59 7.24
CA LYS A 93 -8.55 -20.26 5.96
C LYS A 93 -9.65 -21.22 5.52
N SER A 94 -10.39 -21.81 6.47
CA SER A 94 -11.57 -22.64 6.20
C SER A 94 -12.72 -21.87 5.55
N ASP A 95 -12.85 -20.59 5.88
CA ASP A 95 -13.95 -19.73 5.40
C ASP A 95 -13.58 -19.11 4.05
N TRP A 96 -12.30 -18.80 3.86
CA TRP A 96 -11.72 -18.33 2.61
C TRP A 96 -10.21 -18.57 2.59
N VAL A 97 -9.73 -19.24 1.54
CA VAL A 97 -8.34 -19.67 1.40
C VAL A 97 -7.35 -18.51 1.25
N GLY A 98 -7.82 -17.33 0.85
CA GLY A 98 -7.00 -16.14 0.59
C GLY A 98 -7.08 -15.68 -0.86
N LEU A 99 -6.25 -14.69 -1.21
CA LEU A 99 -6.19 -14.14 -2.56
C LEU A 99 -5.67 -15.18 -3.56
N ASP A 100 -6.25 -15.19 -4.76
CA ASP A 100 -5.85 -16.08 -5.84
C ASP A 100 -4.68 -15.46 -6.64
N ALA A 101 -3.55 -16.15 -6.69
CA ALA A 101 -2.35 -15.62 -7.35
C ALA A 101 -2.47 -15.49 -8.87
N THR A 102 -3.36 -16.23 -9.52
CA THR A 102 -3.56 -16.15 -10.99
C THR A 102 -4.59 -15.09 -11.35
N ARG A 103 -5.65 -14.98 -10.54
CA ARG A 103 -6.76 -14.05 -10.80
C ARG A 103 -6.52 -12.68 -10.17
N ASP A 104 -6.11 -12.62 -8.91
CA ASP A 104 -6.11 -11.36 -8.13
C ASP A 104 -4.80 -10.59 -8.28
N TYR A 105 -3.64 -11.28 -8.22
CA TYR A 105 -2.31 -10.64 -8.21
C TYR A 105 -2.04 -9.72 -9.42
N PRO A 106 -2.46 -10.04 -10.66
CA PRO A 106 -2.31 -9.14 -11.79
C PRO A 106 -2.98 -7.77 -11.62
N HIS A 107 -3.95 -7.64 -10.71
CA HIS A 107 -4.69 -6.41 -10.46
C HIS A 107 -4.26 -5.70 -9.18
N ILE A 108 -3.48 -6.35 -8.31
CA ILE A 108 -3.08 -5.82 -7.00
C ILE A 108 -1.56 -5.66 -6.83
N ILE A 109 -0.79 -5.82 -7.91
CA ILE A 109 0.66 -5.62 -7.94
C ILE A 109 0.99 -4.57 -9.02
N GLY A 110 1.91 -3.64 -8.72
CA GLY A 110 2.45 -2.67 -9.69
C GLY A 110 1.54 -1.49 -10.07
N ASN A 111 0.34 -1.41 -9.50
CA ASN A 111 -0.61 -0.28 -9.67
C ASN A 111 -0.80 0.50 -8.36
N SER A 112 -1.63 1.56 -8.35
CA SER A 112 -1.91 2.32 -7.13
C SER A 112 -2.77 1.53 -6.12
N THR A 113 -2.54 1.76 -4.83
CA THR A 113 -3.32 1.17 -3.73
C THR A 113 -4.82 1.35 -3.94
N THR A 114 -5.26 2.52 -4.41
CA THR A 114 -6.67 2.79 -4.71
C THR A 114 -7.22 1.82 -5.75
N LYS A 115 -6.46 1.55 -6.83
CA LYS A 115 -6.89 0.60 -7.88
C LYS A 115 -6.95 -0.83 -7.37
N HIS A 116 -6.03 -1.21 -6.48
CA HIS A 116 -6.03 -2.54 -5.84
C HIS A 116 -7.29 -2.72 -5.01
N VAL A 117 -7.60 -1.73 -4.17
CA VAL A 117 -8.78 -1.76 -3.30
C VAL A 117 -10.07 -1.73 -4.12
N GLU A 118 -10.16 -0.86 -5.14
CA GLU A 118 -11.30 -0.83 -6.08
C GLU A 118 -11.55 -2.22 -6.67
N TYR A 119 -10.51 -2.86 -7.20
CA TYR A 119 -10.59 -4.22 -7.75
C TYR A 119 -11.11 -5.21 -6.70
N LEU A 120 -10.51 -5.25 -5.51
CA LEU A 120 -10.89 -6.21 -4.46
C LEU A 120 -12.31 -5.98 -3.94
N ILE A 121 -12.74 -4.72 -3.78
CA ILE A 121 -14.12 -4.40 -3.42
C ILE A 121 -15.08 -4.91 -4.49
N SER A 122 -14.78 -4.71 -5.77
CA SER A 122 -15.63 -5.22 -6.86
C SER A 122 -15.63 -6.75 -6.95
N GLN A 123 -14.47 -7.41 -6.82
CA GLN A 123 -14.38 -8.86 -6.93
C GLN A 123 -15.07 -9.60 -5.79
N TYR A 124 -14.93 -9.07 -4.57
CA TYR A 124 -15.43 -9.71 -3.36
C TYR A 124 -16.74 -9.11 -2.86
N GLU A 125 -17.38 -8.23 -3.66
CA GLU A 125 -18.62 -7.54 -3.34
C GLU A 125 -19.74 -8.48 -2.82
N PRO A 126 -20.00 -9.65 -3.46
CA PRO A 126 -21.06 -10.55 -2.99
C PRO A 126 -20.83 -11.13 -1.60
N TRP A 127 -19.62 -11.02 -1.05
CA TRP A 127 -19.25 -11.57 0.26
C TRP A 127 -19.08 -10.50 1.33
N ILE A 128 -19.14 -9.21 0.96
CA ILE A 128 -19.01 -8.11 1.91
C ILE A 128 -20.15 -8.20 2.93
N ASN A 129 -19.76 -8.20 4.21
CA ASN A 129 -20.69 -8.16 5.32
C ASN A 129 -20.71 -6.73 5.87
N PRO A 130 -21.82 -5.97 5.75
CA PRO A 130 -21.89 -4.58 6.18
C PRO A 130 -21.48 -4.37 7.64
N ASP A 131 -21.94 -5.21 8.56
CA ASP A 131 -21.61 -5.05 9.98
C ASP A 131 -20.14 -5.36 10.27
N ALA A 132 -19.58 -6.39 9.62
CA ALA A 132 -18.15 -6.70 9.73
C ALA A 132 -17.30 -5.54 9.19
N PHE A 133 -17.71 -4.96 8.07
CA PHE A 133 -17.04 -3.81 7.46
C PHE A 133 -17.08 -2.60 8.40
N LYS A 134 -18.27 -2.22 8.91
CA LYS A 134 -18.40 -1.08 9.82
C LYS A 134 -17.52 -1.23 11.06
N ARG A 135 -17.49 -2.42 11.67
CA ARG A 135 -16.59 -2.73 12.80
C ARG A 135 -15.12 -2.63 12.44
N ALA A 136 -14.74 -3.20 11.29
CA ALA A 136 -13.36 -3.17 10.81
C ALA A 136 -12.87 -1.74 10.57
N TYR A 137 -13.70 -0.92 9.93
CA TYR A 137 -13.40 0.48 9.69
C TYR A 137 -13.21 1.25 11.01
N LEU A 138 -14.17 1.16 11.95
CA LEU A 138 -14.07 1.86 13.24
C LEU A 138 -12.85 1.41 14.06
N SER A 139 -12.54 0.11 14.05
CA SER A 139 -11.32 -0.40 14.71
C SER A 139 -10.07 0.24 14.11
N SER A 140 -10.02 0.36 12.78
CA SER A 140 -8.90 0.91 12.03
C SER A 140 -8.72 2.41 12.28
N VAL A 141 -9.83 3.14 12.40
CA VAL A 141 -9.84 4.56 12.81
C VAL A 141 -9.24 4.71 14.20
N ILE A 142 -9.74 3.93 15.18
CA ILE A 142 -9.28 4.03 16.58
C ILE A 142 -7.79 3.71 16.67
N TRP A 143 -7.35 2.62 16.03
CA TRP A 143 -5.93 2.24 15.99
C TRP A 143 -5.06 3.35 15.39
N THR A 144 -5.44 3.86 14.22
CA THR A 144 -4.61 4.84 13.50
C THR A 144 -4.50 6.15 14.26
N LEU A 145 -5.58 6.60 14.90
CA LEU A 145 -5.57 7.85 15.65
C LEU A 145 -4.88 7.74 17.01
N SER A 146 -4.93 6.58 17.67
CA SER A 146 -4.26 6.31 18.95
C SER A 146 -2.76 6.10 18.79
N VAL A 147 -2.36 5.02 18.12
CA VAL A 147 -0.97 4.54 18.10
C VAL A 147 -0.26 4.72 16.76
N GLY A 148 -0.97 5.16 15.72
CA GLY A 148 -0.36 5.49 14.43
C GLY A 148 0.71 6.57 14.58
N GLN A 149 1.83 6.45 13.86
CA GLN A 149 2.94 7.41 13.95
C GLN A 149 2.89 8.49 12.85
N ASP A 150 2.19 8.22 11.74
CA ASP A 150 2.10 9.14 10.61
C ASP A 150 0.98 10.18 10.81
N GLU A 151 1.38 11.43 11.07
CA GLU A 151 0.46 12.56 11.23
C GLU A 151 -0.30 12.94 9.95
N GLY A 152 0.29 12.70 8.78
CA GLY A 152 -0.41 12.81 7.50
C GLY A 152 -1.56 11.82 7.43
N ARG A 153 -1.27 10.57 7.76
CA ARG A 153 -2.28 9.50 7.78
C ARG A 153 -3.38 9.76 8.81
N LYS A 154 -3.04 10.25 10.01
CA LYS A 154 -4.06 10.64 11.01
C LYS A 154 -4.98 11.73 10.50
N ARG A 155 -4.47 12.72 9.76
CA ARG A 155 -5.30 13.78 9.15
C ARG A 155 -6.25 13.19 8.10
N GLU A 156 -5.76 12.29 7.25
CA GLU A 156 -6.60 11.60 6.26
C GLU A 156 -7.72 10.79 6.91
N VAL A 157 -7.41 10.01 7.95
CA VAL A 157 -8.40 9.22 8.69
C VAL A 157 -9.45 10.10 9.35
N ARG A 158 -9.08 11.25 9.93
CA ARG A 158 -10.07 12.22 10.46
C ARG A 158 -10.99 12.77 9.38
N ASN A 159 -10.44 13.07 8.20
CA ASN A 159 -11.23 13.54 7.05
C ASN A 159 -12.18 12.44 6.55
N ASN A 160 -11.71 11.20 6.48
CA ASN A 160 -12.53 10.04 6.10
C ASN A 160 -13.63 9.76 7.12
N LEU A 161 -13.33 9.86 8.42
CA LEU A 161 -14.32 9.73 9.49
C LEU A 161 -15.46 10.73 9.34
N ASN A 162 -15.14 11.97 8.99
CA ASN A 162 -16.14 12.99 8.71
C ASN A 162 -16.93 12.70 7.42
N ALA A 163 -16.24 12.34 6.33
CA ALA A 163 -16.86 12.04 5.04
C ALA A 163 -17.83 10.84 5.11
N LEU A 164 -17.49 9.83 5.92
CA LEU A 164 -18.29 8.62 6.11
C LEU A 164 -19.38 8.78 7.19
N GLY A 165 -19.71 10.02 7.58
CA GLY A 165 -20.85 10.36 8.43
C GLY A 165 -20.61 10.27 9.95
N LEU A 166 -19.41 9.87 10.37
CA LEU A 166 -19.04 9.69 11.78
C LEU A 166 -18.26 10.87 12.39
N GLY A 167 -18.27 12.04 11.73
CA GLY A 167 -17.57 13.23 12.20
C GLY A 167 -17.96 13.69 13.61
N LYS A 168 -19.15 13.31 14.11
CA LYS A 168 -19.60 13.63 15.48
C LYS A 168 -18.83 12.87 16.57
N LEU A 169 -18.19 11.73 16.26
CA LEU A 169 -17.45 10.93 17.23
C LEU A 169 -16.30 11.71 17.89
N VAL A 170 -15.73 12.70 17.20
CA VAL A 170 -14.67 13.55 17.77
C VAL A 170 -15.13 14.41 18.95
N LYS A 171 -16.44 14.50 19.20
CA LYS A 171 -17.01 15.18 20.36
C LYS A 171 -17.32 14.22 21.50
N GLU A 172 -17.28 12.91 21.25
CA GLU A 172 -17.58 11.89 22.24
C GLU A 172 -16.38 11.67 23.17
N GLU A 173 -16.60 11.82 24.47
CA GLU A 173 -15.54 11.66 25.47
C GLU A 173 -14.96 10.25 25.45
N ARG A 174 -15.80 9.22 25.26
CA ARG A 174 -15.33 7.82 25.13
C ARG A 174 -14.40 7.66 23.94
N PHE A 175 -14.71 8.27 22.80
CA PHE A 175 -13.90 8.18 21.59
C PHE A 175 -12.58 8.93 21.76
N ASN A 176 -12.65 10.17 22.25
CA ASN A 176 -11.47 10.99 22.52
C ASN A 176 -10.51 10.35 23.52
N ARG A 177 -11.02 9.66 24.55
CA ARG A 177 -10.16 8.91 25.48
C ARG A 177 -9.40 7.80 24.79
N LEU A 178 -10.02 7.08 23.85
CA LEU A 178 -9.35 5.98 23.13
C LEU A 178 -8.27 6.50 22.17
N ILE A 179 -8.59 7.53 21.38
CA ILE A 179 -7.66 8.04 20.35
C ILE A 179 -6.51 8.89 20.92
N ASN A 180 -6.57 9.29 22.18
CA ASN A 180 -5.49 10.03 22.85
C ASN A 180 -4.65 9.12 23.76
N GLN A 181 -4.85 7.80 23.71
CA GLN A 181 -3.95 6.84 24.34
C GLN A 181 -2.78 6.54 23.40
N ASP A 182 -1.56 6.52 23.94
CA ASP A 182 -0.37 6.05 23.23
C ASP A 182 -0.25 4.52 23.21
N THR A 183 -1.34 3.83 23.58
CA THR A 183 -1.44 2.37 23.65
C THR A 183 -2.70 1.90 22.98
N PHE A 184 -2.65 0.71 22.37
CA PHE A 184 -3.81 0.07 21.77
C PHE A 184 -4.15 -1.21 22.53
N ASP A 185 -5.33 -1.23 23.16
CA ASP A 185 -5.92 -2.41 23.79
C ASP A 185 -7.04 -2.95 22.89
N GLU A 186 -6.86 -4.16 22.37
CA GLU A 186 -7.79 -4.79 21.44
C GLU A 186 -9.14 -5.10 22.08
N ALA A 187 -9.16 -5.55 23.34
CA ALA A 187 -10.39 -5.89 24.05
C ALA A 187 -11.21 -4.63 24.36
N GLN A 188 -10.57 -3.58 24.87
CA GLN A 188 -11.20 -2.29 25.11
C GLN A 188 -11.71 -1.67 23.81
N THR A 189 -10.90 -1.75 22.74
CA THR A 189 -11.30 -1.21 21.43
C THR A 189 -12.49 -1.97 20.87
N SER A 190 -12.49 -3.30 20.93
CA SER A 190 -13.60 -4.12 20.44
C SER A 190 -14.91 -3.79 21.17
N GLU A 191 -14.88 -3.63 22.49
CA GLU A 191 -16.05 -3.22 23.27
C GLU A 191 -16.55 -1.82 22.87
N ALA A 192 -15.63 -0.87 22.71
CA ALA A 192 -15.97 0.48 22.28
C ALA A 192 -16.52 0.53 20.85
N VAL A 193 -15.99 -0.29 19.94
CA VAL A 193 -16.48 -0.43 18.57
C VAL A 193 -17.93 -0.90 18.59
N GLU A 194 -18.30 -1.92 19.36
CA GLU A 194 -19.70 -2.34 19.46
C GLU A 194 -20.59 -1.21 19.98
N TYR A 195 -20.14 -0.47 21.00
CA TYR A 195 -20.86 0.70 21.50
C TYR A 195 -21.08 1.74 20.39
N PHE A 196 -20.04 2.10 19.62
CA PHE A 196 -20.17 3.11 18.57
C PHE A 196 -21.01 2.61 17.39
N ILE A 197 -20.94 1.33 17.03
CA ILE A 197 -21.81 0.75 16.01
C ILE A 197 -23.28 0.83 16.43
N GLN A 198 -23.60 0.48 17.68
CA GLN A 198 -24.98 0.52 18.18
C GLN A 198 -25.55 1.94 18.21
N ASN A 199 -24.73 2.95 18.56
CA ASN A 199 -25.20 4.33 18.76
C ASN A 199 -25.04 5.23 17.53
N TYR A 200 -24.06 4.97 16.66
CA TYR A 200 -23.71 5.83 15.51
C TYR A 200 -23.64 5.06 14.18
N GLY A 201 -23.67 3.73 14.18
CA GLY A 201 -23.49 2.91 12.99
C GLY A 201 -24.55 3.11 11.89
N ALA A 202 -25.72 3.65 12.24
CA ALA A 202 -26.74 4.07 11.28
C ALA A 202 -26.31 5.29 10.43
N ALA A 203 -25.43 6.14 10.96
CA ALA A 203 -24.87 7.29 10.25
C ALA A 203 -23.61 6.95 9.46
N LEU A 204 -23.06 5.73 9.62
CA LEU A 204 -21.86 5.30 8.91
C LEU A 204 -22.22 4.86 7.49
N HIS A 205 -21.80 5.64 6.50
CA HIS A 205 -22.00 5.37 5.08
C HIS A 205 -20.92 4.42 4.56
N VAL A 206 -21.31 3.21 4.17
CA VAL A 206 -20.44 2.21 3.52
C VAL A 206 -21.19 1.42 2.44
N GLU A 207 -22.32 1.96 1.98
CA GLU A 207 -23.15 1.36 0.95
C GLU A 207 -22.59 1.64 -0.45
N GLU A 208 -22.16 2.87 -0.70
CA GLU A 208 -21.65 3.32 -1.99
C GLU A 208 -20.24 2.82 -2.27
N PHE A 209 -19.94 2.56 -3.54
CA PHE A 209 -18.65 2.01 -3.95
C PHE A 209 -17.47 2.88 -3.50
N THR A 210 -17.56 4.21 -3.67
CA THR A 210 -16.50 5.14 -3.27
C THR A 210 -16.28 5.18 -1.77
N ASP A 211 -17.33 5.00 -0.98
CA ASP A 211 -17.27 4.99 0.48
C ASP A 211 -16.67 3.67 1.00
N ARG A 212 -17.04 2.55 0.37
CA ARG A 212 -16.38 1.25 0.60
C ARG A 212 -14.89 1.34 0.31
N VAL A 213 -14.50 1.88 -0.85
CA VAL A 213 -13.08 2.01 -1.21
C VAL A 213 -12.33 2.87 -0.19
N ARG A 214 -12.89 4.01 0.21
CA ARG A 214 -12.30 4.91 1.21
C ARG A 214 -12.09 4.19 2.55
N ALA A 215 -13.13 3.54 3.08
CA ALA A 215 -13.05 2.82 4.35
C ALA A 215 -12.08 1.62 4.29
N ALA A 216 -12.05 0.91 3.16
CA ALA A 216 -11.18 -0.23 2.93
C ALA A 216 -9.70 0.16 2.85
N ILE A 217 -9.37 1.31 2.24
CA ILE A 217 -8.01 1.88 2.26
C ILE A 217 -7.53 2.13 3.70
N ASP A 218 -8.42 2.62 4.57
CA ASP A 218 -8.12 2.81 5.99
C ASP A 218 -7.78 1.49 6.70
N ILE A 219 -8.56 0.43 6.46
CA ILE A 219 -8.30 -0.90 7.00
C ILE A 219 -6.97 -1.48 6.48
N TYR A 220 -6.71 -1.34 5.18
CA TYR A 220 -5.46 -1.79 4.56
C TYR A 220 -4.24 -1.13 5.21
N TYR A 221 -4.23 0.21 5.31
CA TYR A 221 -3.09 0.94 5.86
C TYR A 221 -2.91 0.72 7.35
N THR A 222 -3.99 0.49 8.11
CA THR A 222 -3.86 0.08 9.50
C THR A 222 -3.04 -1.21 9.60
N ARG A 223 -3.40 -2.26 8.84
CA ARG A 223 -2.65 -3.51 8.90
C ARG A 223 -1.21 -3.38 8.43
N TYR A 224 -0.99 -2.58 7.38
CA TYR A 224 0.34 -2.28 6.87
C TYR A 224 1.22 -1.65 7.96
N HIS A 225 0.73 -0.60 8.63
CA HIS A 225 1.48 0.08 9.69
C HIS A 225 1.61 -0.73 10.98
N GLU A 226 0.63 -1.56 11.33
CA GLU A 226 0.75 -2.52 12.44
C GLU A 226 1.98 -3.42 12.26
N ILE A 227 2.14 -3.98 11.05
CA ILE A 227 3.24 -4.88 10.74
C ILE A 227 4.57 -4.11 10.70
N LEU A 228 4.61 -2.92 10.10
CA LEU A 228 5.83 -2.10 10.11
C LEU A 228 6.26 -1.72 11.53
N ALA A 229 5.33 -1.31 12.40
CA ALA A 229 5.63 -1.00 13.79
C ALA A 229 6.15 -2.23 14.55
N ALA A 230 5.64 -3.42 14.24
CA ALA A 230 6.14 -4.66 14.84
C ALA A 230 7.53 -5.06 14.30
N ILE A 231 7.79 -4.83 13.01
CA ILE A 231 9.12 -5.01 12.41
C ILE A 231 10.14 -4.08 13.08
N ASP A 232 9.79 -2.80 13.29
CA ASP A 232 10.63 -1.81 13.98
C ASP A 232 10.98 -2.25 15.42
N ARG A 233 10.06 -2.92 16.11
CA ARG A 233 10.29 -3.56 17.42
C ARG A 233 11.09 -4.87 17.37
N GLY A 234 11.64 -5.24 16.21
CA GLY A 234 12.45 -6.45 16.03
C GLY A 234 11.64 -7.74 15.85
N GLN A 235 10.33 -7.68 15.62
CA GLN A 235 9.46 -8.86 15.49
C GLN A 235 9.36 -9.39 14.04
N GLY A 236 10.14 -8.84 13.10
CA GLY A 236 10.00 -9.10 11.67
C GLY A 236 10.25 -10.55 11.24
N GLU A 237 11.22 -11.26 11.85
CA GLU A 237 11.48 -12.67 11.51
C GLU A 237 10.34 -13.60 11.97
N TYR A 238 9.82 -13.36 13.18
CA TYR A 238 8.69 -14.10 13.71
C TYR A 238 7.44 -13.87 12.84
N LEU A 239 7.14 -12.61 12.53
CA LEU A 239 6.01 -12.25 11.66
C LEU A 239 6.13 -12.81 10.25
N SER A 240 7.33 -12.79 9.67
CA SER A 240 7.52 -13.37 8.33
C SER A 240 7.23 -14.87 8.33
N LYS A 241 7.63 -15.61 9.37
CA LYS A 241 7.31 -17.05 9.51
C LYS A 241 5.83 -17.31 9.76
N GLU A 242 5.16 -16.44 10.52
CA GLU A 242 3.74 -16.60 10.85
C GLU A 242 2.84 -16.27 9.66
N LEU A 243 3.16 -15.17 8.95
CA LEU A 243 2.30 -14.61 7.91
C LEU A 243 2.60 -15.15 6.52
N LEU A 244 3.85 -15.56 6.24
CA LEU A 244 4.25 -16.10 4.95
C LEU A 244 4.33 -17.63 5.00
N ALA A 245 3.89 -18.29 3.94
CA ALA A 245 4.00 -19.75 3.81
C ALA A 245 5.45 -20.24 3.60
N ASP A 246 6.37 -19.32 3.27
CA ASP A 246 7.79 -19.62 3.04
C ASP A 246 8.66 -18.94 4.12
N PRO A 247 9.32 -19.70 5.01
CA PRO A 247 10.13 -19.15 6.09
C PRO A 247 11.41 -18.45 5.61
N LYS A 248 11.75 -18.54 4.32
CA LYS A 248 12.89 -17.82 3.73
C LYS A 248 12.51 -16.43 3.18
N LYS A 249 11.22 -16.17 2.96
CA LYS A 249 10.75 -14.85 2.51
C LYS A 249 10.64 -13.90 3.68
N ARG A 250 10.86 -12.61 3.42
CA ARG A 250 10.63 -11.54 4.41
C ARG A 250 9.50 -10.63 3.93
N LEU A 251 8.84 -9.99 4.89
CA LEU A 251 7.78 -9.00 4.62
C LEU A 251 8.34 -7.73 3.94
N VAL A 252 9.61 -7.42 4.20
CA VAL A 252 10.40 -6.38 3.54
C VAL A 252 11.76 -6.99 3.21
N GLU A 253 12.14 -7.00 1.93
CA GLU A 253 13.44 -7.54 1.49
C GLU A 253 14.05 -6.71 0.35
N PRO A 254 15.37 -6.74 0.17
CA PRO A 254 16.00 -6.13 -0.99
C PRO A 254 15.42 -6.66 -2.31
N MET A 255 15.24 -5.79 -3.29
CA MET A 255 14.84 -6.20 -4.65
C MET A 255 15.93 -7.12 -5.24
N PRO A 256 15.55 -8.17 -5.99
CA PRO A 256 16.51 -9.02 -6.67
C PRO A 256 17.44 -8.20 -7.59
N GLY A 257 18.74 -8.24 -7.33
CA GLY A 257 19.76 -7.55 -8.14
C GLY A 257 20.20 -6.17 -7.64
N VAL A 258 19.74 -5.74 -6.46
CA VAL A 258 20.26 -4.58 -5.72
C VAL A 258 21.39 -5.00 -4.77
#